data_AF-A0A9N9A9Z2-F1
#
_entry.id   AF-A0A9N9A9Z2-F1
#
_cell.length_a   1.000
_cell.length_b   1.000
_cell.length_c   1.000
_cell.angle_alpha   90.00
_cell.angle_beta   90.00
_cell.angle_gamma   90.00
#
_symmetry.space_group_name_H-M   'P 1'
#
loop_
_entity.id
_entity.type
_entity.pdbx_description
1 polymer ?
#
loop_
_entity_poly.entity_id
_entity_poly.type
_entity_poly.pdbx_seq_one_letter_code
_entity_poly.pdbx_strand_id
1 'polypeptide(L)'
;MLVYRLLIILDHGITSDLTQGLKQRITEAFENIIVKIEFKNIGLIELAVSCWNKNRKQYDANSLITKIIEDATNDETANRQSNVTDLEIAGVTPPALPLTLLLTPADCYDGNLNFVFGLAKYKIGAIVSTFRLGNNQEFVAKECIHELGHVFGLKH
;
A
#
# COMPACT_ATOMS: atom_id res chain seq x y z
N MET A 1 14.25 -16.86 7.19
CA MET A 1 13.52 -15.63 7.54
C MET A 1 13.39 -14.79 6.29
N LEU A 2 12.17 -14.43 5.89
CA LEU A 2 11.94 -13.60 4.71
C LEU A 2 11.99 -12.11 5.12
N VAL A 3 12.63 -11.29 4.28
CA VAL A 3 12.74 -9.85 4.51
C VAL A 3 12.02 -9.15 3.36
N TYR A 4 11.01 -8.34 3.68
CA TYR A 4 10.31 -7.50 2.72
C TYR A 4 10.50 -6.02 3.08
N ARG A 5 10.67 -5.20 2.06
CA ARG A 5 10.49 -3.75 2.18
C ARG A 5 9.04 -3.44 1.86
N LEU A 6 8.37 -2.70 2.73
CA LEU A 6 7.00 -2.25 2.56
C LEU A 6 7.00 -0.71 2.53
N LEU A 7 6.65 -0.15 1.40
CA LEU A 7 6.40 1.28 1.25
C LEU A 7 4.90 1.53 1.51
N ILE A 8 4.59 2.26 2.58
CA ILE A 8 3.23 2.72 2.85
C ILE A 8 3.08 4.12 2.27
N ILE A 9 2.14 4.27 1.36
CA ILE A 9 1.85 5.51 0.68
C ILE A 9 0.56 6.07 1.26
N LEU A 10 0.60 7.32 1.71
CA LEU A 10 -0.54 8.02 2.26
C LEU A 10 -0.99 9.06 1.24
N ASP A 11 -2.22 8.93 0.76
CA ASP A 11 -2.84 9.97 -0.05
C ASP A 11 -3.21 11.19 0.82
N HIS A 12 -3.35 12.34 0.17
CA HIS A 12 -3.78 13.57 0.79
C HIS A 12 -5.14 13.39 1.49
N GLY A 13 -5.19 13.68 2.79
CA GLY A 13 -6.39 13.51 3.62
C GLY A 13 -6.34 12.30 4.53
N ILE A 14 -5.36 11.40 4.41
CA ILE A 14 -5.06 10.44 5.46
C ILE A 14 -4.38 11.18 6.63
N THR A 15 -4.96 11.06 7.83
CA THR A 15 -4.47 11.75 9.03
C THR A 15 -3.47 10.89 9.81
N SER A 16 -2.64 11.55 10.63
CA SER A 16 -1.75 10.89 11.57
C SER A 16 -2.50 10.01 12.57
N ASP A 17 -3.68 10.45 13.00
CA ASP A 17 -4.50 9.73 13.98
C ASP A 17 -4.98 8.39 13.40
N LEU A 18 -5.39 8.39 12.13
CA LEU A 18 -5.87 7.19 11.45
C LEU A 18 -4.76 6.15 11.23
N THR A 19 -3.52 6.62 11.11
CA THR A 19 -2.32 5.80 10.88
C THR A 19 -1.52 5.54 12.16
N GLN A 20 -1.96 6.08 13.30
CA GLN A 20 -1.29 5.90 14.58
C GLN A 20 -1.14 4.41 14.87
N GLY A 21 0.03 3.96 15.33
CA GLY A 21 0.27 2.55 15.66
C GLY A 21 0.13 1.55 14.50
N LEU A 22 -0.16 1.97 13.26
CA LEU A 22 -0.33 1.06 12.11
C LEU A 22 0.95 0.25 11.86
N LYS A 23 2.11 0.91 11.92
CA LYS A 23 3.43 0.28 11.80
C LYS A 23 3.63 -0.83 12.83
N GLN A 24 3.29 -0.57 14.09
CA GLN A 24 3.41 -1.56 15.16
C GLN A 24 2.49 -2.75 14.90
N ARG A 25 1.21 -2.51 14.59
CA ARG A 25 0.22 -3.56 14.35
C ARG A 25 0.58 -4.46 13.16
N ILE A 26 1.07 -3.88 12.06
CA ILE A 26 1.57 -4.65 10.92
C ILE A 26 2.79 -5.49 11.32
N THR A 27 3.73 -4.92 12.08
CA THR A 27 4.93 -5.63 12.52
C THR A 27 4.58 -6.81 13.44
N GLU A 28 3.64 -6.63 14.36
CA GLU A 28 3.14 -7.68 15.26
C GLU A 28 2.38 -8.77 14.49
N ALA A 29 1.52 -8.40 13.53
CA ALA A 29 0.75 -9.35 12.73
C ALA A 29 1.63 -10.25 11.84
N PHE A 30 2.81 -9.75 11.44
CA PHE A 30 3.75 -10.45 10.57
C PHE A 30 5.10 -10.70 11.26
N GLU A 31 5.10 -11.10 12.53
CA GLU A 31 6.31 -11.31 13.36
C GLU A 31 7.40 -12.21 12.72
N ASN A 32 7.00 -13.13 11.85
CA ASN A 32 7.91 -14.05 11.14
C ASN A 32 8.54 -13.44 9.87
N ILE A 33 8.22 -12.18 9.58
CA ILE A 33 8.65 -11.42 8.41
C ILE A 33 9.27 -10.11 8.88
N ILE A 34 10.49 -9.82 8.43
CA ILE A 34 11.05 -8.49 8.64
C ILE A 34 10.41 -7.55 7.63
N VAL A 35 9.54 -6.65 8.11
CA VAL A 35 8.91 -5.61 7.30
C VAL A 35 9.57 -4.26 7.61
N LYS A 36 10.34 -3.73 6.66
CA LYS A 36 10.84 -2.34 6.76
C LYS A 36 9.77 -1.40 6.22
N ILE A 37 9.20 -0.57 7.09
CA ILE A 37 8.11 0.36 6.76
C ILE A 37 8.62 1.79 6.58
N GLU A 38 8.38 2.32 5.38
CA GLU A 38 8.63 3.72 4.99
C GLU A 38 7.28 4.39 4.67
N PHE A 39 7.10 5.66 5.06
CA PHE A 39 5.89 6.42 4.74
C PHE A 39 6.19 7.50 3.68
N LYS A 40 5.40 7.53 2.60
CA LYS A 40 5.46 8.58 1.57
C LYS A 40 4.09 9.24 1.46
N ASN A 41 4.05 10.57 1.58
CA ASN A 41 2.82 11.33 1.31
C ASN A 41 2.77 11.68 -0.17
N ILE A 42 1.64 11.39 -0.83
CA ILE A 42 1.40 11.79 -2.23
C ILE A 42 0.05 12.50 -2.34
N GLY A 43 -0.10 13.36 -3.34
CA GLY A 43 -1.42 13.80 -3.79
C GLY A 43 -1.85 12.93 -4.96
N LEU A 44 -2.80 11.99 -4.76
CA LEU A 44 -3.30 11.14 -5.85
C LEU A 44 -3.94 11.96 -6.99
N ILE A 45 -4.28 13.22 -6.74
CA ILE A 45 -4.99 14.10 -7.68
C ILE A 45 -4.27 14.22 -9.03
N GLU A 46 -2.93 14.19 -9.10
CA GLU A 46 -2.22 14.24 -10.39
C GLU A 46 -1.92 12.84 -10.95
N LEU A 47 -1.55 11.89 -10.08
CA LEU A 47 -1.13 10.53 -10.47
C LEU A 47 -2.28 9.64 -10.95
N ALA A 48 -3.49 9.88 -10.46
CA ALA A 48 -4.59 8.92 -10.55
C ALA A 48 -5.85 9.45 -11.23
N VAL A 49 -5.82 10.59 -11.92
CA VAL A 49 -6.99 11.13 -12.64
C VAL A 49 -7.60 10.08 -13.58
N SER A 50 -6.75 9.30 -14.26
CA SER A 50 -7.18 8.24 -15.16
C SER A 50 -7.90 7.07 -14.46
N CYS A 51 -7.74 6.93 -13.15
CA CYS A 51 -8.39 5.89 -12.34
C CYS A 51 -9.77 6.34 -11.82
N TRP A 52 -10.16 7.60 -11.99
CA TRP A 52 -11.42 8.13 -11.49
C TRP A 52 -12.59 7.80 -12.41
N ASN A 53 -13.63 7.16 -11.85
CA ASN A 53 -14.88 6.94 -12.54
C ASN A 53 -15.90 8.03 -12.18
N LYS A 54 -16.14 8.96 -13.12
CA LYS A 54 -17.06 10.09 -12.93
C LYS A 54 -18.51 9.69 -12.60
N ASN A 55 -18.98 8.55 -13.14
CA ASN A 55 -20.36 8.11 -12.96
C ASN A 55 -20.56 7.51 -11.56
N ARG A 56 -19.55 6.75 -11.09
CA ARG A 56 -19.55 6.16 -9.76
C ARG A 56 -19.16 7.16 -8.67
N LYS A 57 -18.39 8.18 -9.03
CA LYS A 57 -17.66 9.04 -8.09
C LYS A 57 -16.74 8.23 -7.16
N GLN A 58 -16.05 7.26 -7.75
CA GLN A 58 -15.16 6.32 -7.07
C GLN A 58 -13.92 6.10 -7.93
N TYR A 59 -12.80 5.73 -7.31
CA TYR A 59 -11.61 5.27 -8.02
C TYR A 59 -11.68 3.76 -8.29
N ASP A 60 -11.15 3.36 -9.44
CA ASP A 60 -10.89 1.96 -9.78
C ASP A 60 -9.64 1.48 -9.03
N ALA A 61 -9.83 0.60 -8.04
CA ALA A 61 -8.78 0.13 -7.14
C ALA A 61 -7.67 -0.62 -7.88
N ASN A 62 -8.03 -1.44 -8.88
CA ASN A 62 -7.09 -2.21 -9.67
C ASN A 62 -6.18 -1.31 -10.52
N SER A 63 -6.76 -0.25 -11.08
CA SER A 63 -6.04 0.79 -11.83
C SER A 63 -5.10 1.59 -10.91
N LEU A 64 -5.56 1.95 -9.71
CA LEU A 64 -4.76 2.68 -8.71
C LEU A 64 -3.51 1.89 -8.28
N ILE A 65 -3.66 0.61 -7.93
CA ILE A 65 -2.52 -0.24 -7.56
C ILE A 65 -1.46 -0.20 -8.65
N THR A 66 -1.89 -0.37 -9.91
CA THR A 66 -0.99 -0.39 -11.07
C THR A 66 -0.21 0.92 -11.20
N LYS A 67 -0.89 2.07 -11.12
CA LYS A 67 -0.25 3.39 -11.21
C LYS A 67 0.76 3.67 -10.10
N ILE A 68 0.45 3.21 -8.89
CA ILE A 68 1.29 3.46 -7.72
C ILE A 68 2.56 2.61 -7.75
N ILE A 69 2.48 1.40 -8.28
CA ILE A 69 3.67 0.58 -8.51
C ILE A 69 4.55 1.21 -9.58
N GLU A 70 3.96 1.73 -10.67
CA GLU A 70 4.71 2.46 -11.69
C GLU A 70 5.47 3.65 -11.08
N ASP A 71 4.80 4.46 -10.25
CA ASP A 71 5.41 5.59 -9.53
C ASP A 71 6.54 5.14 -8.59
N ALA A 72 6.26 4.16 -7.71
CA ALA A 72 7.25 3.63 -6.78
C ALA A 72 8.46 3.01 -7.49
N THR A 73 8.24 2.35 -8.64
CA THR A 73 9.30 1.75 -9.46
C THR A 73 10.18 2.82 -10.12
N ASN A 74 9.56 3.88 -10.65
CA ASN A 74 10.29 4.98 -11.28
C ASN A 74 11.15 5.72 -10.26
N ASP A 75 10.62 5.98 -9.06
CA ASP A 75 11.36 6.59 -7.95
C ASP A 75 12.51 5.71 -7.48
N GLU A 76 12.30 4.41 -7.30
CA GLU A 76 13.36 3.49 -6.89
C GLU A 76 14.44 3.35 -7.96
N THR A 77 14.08 3.33 -9.24
CA THR A 77 15.04 3.25 -10.34
C THR A 77 15.89 4.52 -10.39
N ALA A 78 15.28 5.69 -10.17
CA ALA A 78 16.00 6.96 -10.06
C ALA A 78 16.94 7.00 -8.83
N ASN A 79 16.51 6.42 -7.70
CA ASN A 79 17.28 6.42 -6.44
C ASN A 79 18.34 5.30 -6.33
N ARG A 80 18.21 4.20 -7.07
CA ARG A 80 19.23 3.14 -7.12
C ARG A 80 20.51 3.56 -7.82
N GLN A 81 20.46 4.60 -8.65
CA GLN A 81 21.67 5.18 -9.23
C GLN A 81 22.58 5.85 -8.17
N SER A 82 22.10 6.05 -6.94
CA SER A 82 22.78 6.86 -5.93
C SER A 82 23.06 6.18 -4.59
N ASN A 83 22.39 5.09 -4.19
CA ASN A 83 22.66 4.44 -2.88
C ASN A 83 22.55 2.91 -2.92
N VAL A 84 23.70 2.23 -2.90
CA VAL A 84 23.82 0.82 -2.49
C VAL A 84 23.59 0.78 -0.97
N THR A 85 22.41 0.35 -0.53
CA THR A 85 22.05 0.36 0.92
C THR A 85 22.49 -0.92 1.65
N ASP A 86 22.76 -0.77 2.95
CA ASP A 86 23.24 -1.72 3.99
C ASP A 86 22.62 -3.14 4.05
N LEU A 87 21.65 -3.48 3.21
CA LEU A 87 20.97 -4.78 3.16
C LEU A 87 21.77 -5.87 2.43
N GLU A 88 22.64 -5.50 1.48
CA GLU A 88 23.54 -6.45 0.81
C GLU A 88 24.53 -7.09 1.80
N ILE A 89 24.85 -6.40 2.90
CA ILE A 89 25.82 -6.81 3.92
C ILE A 89 25.33 -8.03 4.72
N ALA A 90 24.02 -8.29 4.76
CA ALA A 90 23.44 -9.44 5.46
C ALA A 90 23.27 -10.70 4.59
N GLY A 91 23.73 -10.69 3.33
CA GLY A 91 23.59 -11.84 2.41
C GLY A 91 22.15 -12.15 1.99
N VAL A 92 21.22 -11.23 2.26
CA VAL A 92 19.81 -11.32 1.86
C VAL A 92 19.57 -10.25 0.79
N THR A 93 19.38 -10.65 -0.46
CA THR A 93 18.98 -9.72 -1.52
C THR A 93 17.48 -9.45 -1.38
N PRO A 94 17.05 -8.26 -0.91
CA PRO A 94 15.63 -7.92 -0.94
C PRO A 94 15.12 -7.93 -2.39
N PRO A 95 13.82 -8.17 -2.64
CA PRO A 95 13.26 -8.00 -3.97
C PRO A 95 13.61 -6.60 -4.50
N ALA A 96 13.82 -6.52 -5.82
CA ALA A 96 14.25 -5.30 -6.47
C ALA A 96 13.23 -4.15 -6.32
N LEU A 97 12.02 -4.36 -5.84
CA LEU A 97 11.07 -3.28 -5.55
C LEU A 97 10.36 -3.58 -4.23
N PRO A 98 10.05 -2.54 -3.43
CA PRO A 98 9.27 -2.70 -2.22
C PRO A 98 7.85 -3.12 -2.58
N LEU A 99 7.25 -3.94 -1.73
CA LEU A 99 5.81 -4.09 -1.72
C LEU A 99 5.20 -2.72 -1.37
N THR A 100 4.09 -2.37 -1.99
CA THR A 100 3.47 -1.07 -1.78
C THR A 100 2.07 -1.22 -1.19
N LEU A 101 1.75 -0.41 -0.18
CA LEU A 101 0.42 -0.30 0.39
C LEU A 101 -0.04 1.16 0.30
N LEU A 102 -1.06 1.45 -0.51
CA LEU A 102 -1.70 2.75 -0.55
C LEU A 102 -2.83 2.83 0.49
N LEU A 103 -2.87 3.90 1.28
CA LEU A 103 -4.07 4.35 1.99
C LEU A 103 -4.63 5.58 1.30
N THR A 104 -5.92 5.55 0.93
CA THR A 104 -6.61 6.70 0.35
C THR A 104 -7.93 7.00 1.07
N PRO A 105 -8.28 8.29 1.27
CA PRO A 105 -9.58 8.66 1.81
C PRO A 105 -10.69 8.58 0.77
N ALA A 106 -10.36 8.33 -0.51
CA ALA A 106 -11.35 8.26 -1.58
C ALA A 106 -12.03 6.89 -1.65
N ASP A 107 -13.32 6.87 -2.01
CA ASP A 107 -14.08 5.64 -2.19
C ASP A 107 -13.59 4.86 -3.43
N CYS A 108 -13.53 3.54 -3.29
CA CYS A 108 -12.93 2.66 -4.30
C CYS A 108 -13.89 1.55 -4.73
N TYR A 109 -13.74 1.07 -5.97
CA TYR A 109 -14.44 -0.11 -6.50
C TYR A 109 -13.49 -0.99 -7.30
N ASP A 110 -13.90 -2.24 -7.55
CA ASP A 110 -13.23 -3.15 -8.49
C ASP A 110 -14.27 -3.87 -9.36
N GLY A 111 -14.07 -3.83 -10.68
CA GLY A 111 -14.96 -4.44 -11.66
C GLY A 111 -16.44 -4.08 -11.48
N ASN A 112 -17.26 -5.10 -11.20
CA ASN A 112 -18.72 -4.98 -11.03
C ASN A 112 -19.16 -4.78 -9.57
N LEU A 113 -18.23 -4.72 -8.61
CA LEU A 113 -18.56 -4.48 -7.22
C LEU A 113 -19.03 -3.03 -7.02
N ASN A 114 -19.93 -2.84 -6.05
CA ASN A 114 -20.40 -1.50 -5.69
C ASN A 114 -19.29 -0.67 -5.06
N PHE A 115 -18.45 -1.31 -4.24
CA PHE A 115 -17.28 -0.74 -3.62
C PHE A 115 -16.38 -1.86 -3.09
N VAL A 116 -15.15 -1.51 -2.73
CA VAL A 116 -14.22 -2.36 -1.99
C VAL A 116 -13.60 -1.57 -0.84
N PHE A 117 -13.28 -2.23 0.27
CA PHE A 117 -12.49 -1.64 1.34
C PHE A 117 -11.00 -1.65 0.99
N GLY A 118 -10.53 -2.72 0.37
CA GLY A 118 -9.21 -2.82 -0.21
C GLY A 118 -9.17 -3.71 -1.44
N LEU A 119 -8.00 -3.75 -2.06
CA LEU A 119 -7.68 -4.70 -3.11
C LEU A 119 -6.18 -5.00 -3.04
N ALA A 120 -5.81 -6.27 -3.19
CA ALA A 120 -4.43 -6.72 -3.21
C ALA A 120 -4.05 -7.44 -4.49
N LYS A 121 -2.79 -7.32 -4.87
CA LYS A 121 -2.12 -8.11 -5.89
C LYS A 121 -0.97 -8.88 -5.25
N TYR A 122 -1.00 -10.20 -5.41
CA TYR A 122 0.02 -11.11 -4.87
C TYR A 122 1.43 -10.67 -5.25
N LYS A 123 2.33 -10.59 -4.27
CA LYS A 123 3.74 -10.17 -4.38
C LYS A 123 3.98 -8.79 -5.01
N ILE A 124 2.94 -7.97 -5.09
CA ILE A 124 2.99 -6.67 -5.75
C ILE A 124 2.66 -5.57 -4.73
N GLY A 125 1.46 -5.60 -4.16
CA GLY A 125 1.01 -4.53 -3.28
C GLY A 125 -0.50 -4.48 -3.15
N ALA A 126 -0.97 -3.49 -2.40
CA ALA A 126 -2.38 -3.34 -2.05
C ALA A 126 -2.80 -1.87 -1.97
N ILE A 127 -4.11 -1.66 -1.98
CA ILE A 127 -4.77 -0.40 -1.65
C ILE A 127 -5.80 -0.66 -0.56
N VAL A 128 -5.95 0.31 0.35
CA VAL A 128 -7.03 0.40 1.32
C VAL A 128 -7.70 1.77 1.21
N SER A 129 -9.01 1.76 0.97
CA SER A 129 -9.88 2.93 1.06
C SER A 129 -10.38 3.10 2.49
N THR A 130 -10.11 4.25 3.09
CA THR A 130 -10.62 4.57 4.43
C THR A 130 -12.02 5.20 4.39
N PHE A 131 -12.53 5.53 3.19
CA PHE A 131 -13.80 6.23 2.98
C PHE A 131 -14.98 5.59 3.73
N ARG A 132 -15.07 4.26 3.68
CA ARG A 132 -16.15 3.48 4.28
C ARG A 132 -15.80 2.88 5.64
N LEU A 133 -14.53 2.91 6.01
CA LEU A 133 -14.06 2.49 7.34
C LEU A 133 -14.27 3.61 8.37
N GLY A 134 -14.47 4.84 7.90
CA GLY A 134 -14.62 6.03 8.74
C GLY A 134 -13.30 6.40 9.43
N ASN A 135 -13.38 7.26 10.45
CA ASN A 135 -12.21 7.63 11.26
C ASN A 135 -11.92 6.56 12.34
N ASN A 136 -11.87 5.29 11.95
CA ASN A 136 -11.64 4.16 12.85
C ASN A 136 -10.30 3.48 12.55
N GLN A 137 -9.30 3.82 13.35
CA GLN A 137 -7.94 3.28 13.27
C GLN A 137 -7.90 1.74 13.35
N GLU A 138 -8.78 1.10 14.12
CA GLU A 138 -8.80 -0.36 14.24
C GLU A 138 -9.26 -1.02 12.95
N PHE A 139 -10.28 -0.46 12.30
CA PHE A 139 -10.79 -0.97 11.02
C PHE A 139 -9.78 -0.76 9.90
N VAL A 140 -9.11 0.40 9.87
CA VAL A 140 -8.02 0.65 8.91
C VAL A 140 -6.88 -0.34 9.10
N ALA A 141 -6.46 -0.59 10.34
CA ALA A 141 -5.39 -1.54 10.60
C ALA A 141 -5.76 -2.97 10.21
N LYS A 142 -6.98 -3.41 10.54
CA LYS A 142 -7.50 -4.73 10.15
C LYS A 142 -7.50 -4.91 8.64
N GLU A 143 -7.99 -3.91 7.90
CA GLU A 143 -8.05 -3.96 6.45
C GLU A 143 -6.65 -3.96 5.83
N CYS A 144 -5.73 -3.13 6.33
CA CYS A 144 -4.34 -3.13 5.87
C CYS A 144 -3.68 -4.50 6.08
N ILE A 145 -3.89 -5.13 7.24
CA ILE A 145 -3.35 -6.46 7.53
C ILE A 145 -4.01 -7.52 6.63
N HIS A 146 -5.31 -7.43 6.39
CA HIS A 146 -6.05 -8.33 5.49
C HIS A 146 -5.46 -8.31 4.08
N GLU A 147 -5.34 -7.11 3.50
CA GLU A 147 -4.81 -6.95 2.15
C GLU A 147 -3.33 -7.34 2.06
N LEU A 148 -2.52 -7.01 3.07
CA LEU A 148 -1.14 -7.48 3.12
C LEU A 148 -1.05 -9.01 3.22
N GLY A 149 -1.98 -9.67 3.92
CA GLY A 149 -2.12 -11.12 3.92
C GLY A 149 -2.24 -11.68 2.50
N HIS A 150 -3.07 -11.07 1.66
CA HIS A 150 -3.19 -11.42 0.24
C HIS A 150 -1.92 -11.13 -0.56
N VAL A 151 -1.26 -10.01 -0.30
CA VAL A 151 0.05 -9.70 -0.92
C VAL A 151 1.08 -10.79 -0.60
N PHE A 152 1.07 -11.33 0.62
CA PHE A 152 1.93 -12.42 1.04
C PHE A 152 1.46 -13.82 0.60
N GLY A 153 0.27 -13.94 0.02
CA GLY A 153 -0.24 -15.18 -0.59
C GLY A 153 -1.27 -15.95 0.24
N LEU A 154 -1.79 -15.35 1.30
CA LEU A 154 -2.94 -15.91 2.02
C LEU A 154 -4.21 -15.72 1.18
N LYS A 155 -5.06 -16.75 1.16
CA LYS A 155 -6.42 -16.65 0.60
C LYS A 155 -7.39 -16.23 1.71
N HIS A 156 -8.60 -15.81 1.31
CA HIS A 156 -9.73 -15.67 2.24
C HIS A 156 -10.01 -16.97 2.99
#